data_AF-A0A419R323-F1
#
_entry.id   AF-A0A419R323-F1
#
_cell.length_a   1.000
_cell.length_b   1.000
_cell.length_c   1.000
_cell.angle_alpha   90.00
_cell.angle_beta   90.00
_cell.angle_gamma   90.00
#
_symmetry.space_group_name_H-M   'P 1'
#
loop_
_entity.id
_entity.type
_entity.pdbx_description
1 polymer ?
#
loop_
_entity_poly.entity_id
_entity_poly.type
_entity_poly.pdbx_seq_one_letter_code
_entity_poly.pdbx_strand_id
1 'polypeptide(L)'
;MERRRAARPVERAGSGGHWGITMVATAPHLFAAFFAAAGNFIYNYQTLITGAAAIGAAWYAGAPVWRQLKDSNLQTRIMHRETLAIRLREAEERAARVAKSIDEPLWTAQRVTSDPVGEPIEIGEHDAHGVEQMIQGALDWYLVTLEGTEDAPVEAAKTALKAALKDLTDTLSDVHWPAWNDQHGEDYSMTDDQWAEVLQRADEGAKQASAKVSAAWKANRTLKDAQQGTIDGLRKQIAALDQSIARNA
;
A
#
# COMPACT_ATOMS: atom_id res chain seq x y z
N MET A 1 -27.27 -53.16 92.35
CA MET A 1 -27.56 -53.46 90.93
C MET A 1 -26.35 -54.22 90.39
N GLU A 2 -26.25 -55.52 90.66
CA GLU A 2 -26.81 -56.61 89.83
C GLU A 2 -26.27 -56.57 88.39
N ARG A 3 -25.76 -57.64 87.79
CA ARG A 3 -25.38 -59.01 88.17
C ARG A 3 -24.92 -59.63 86.82
N ARG A 4 -23.79 -60.37 86.80
CA ARG A 4 -23.59 -61.69 86.13
C ARG A 4 -23.82 -61.76 84.58
N ARG A 5 -23.30 -62.68 83.74
CA ARG A 5 -22.55 -63.95 83.73
C ARG A 5 -22.19 -64.17 82.23
N ALA A 6 -20.97 -64.57 81.84
CA ALA A 6 -20.56 -65.95 81.55
C ALA A 6 -21.55 -66.82 80.72
N ALA A 7 -21.13 -67.29 79.53
CA ALA A 7 -21.04 -68.72 79.15
C ALA A 7 -20.84 -68.95 77.62
N ARG A 8 -19.80 -69.73 77.30
CA ARG A 8 -19.60 -70.58 76.08
C ARG A 8 -20.54 -71.81 76.14
N PRO A 9 -20.40 -72.88 75.32
CA PRO A 9 -20.21 -73.10 73.86
C PRO A 9 -21.25 -74.15 73.32
N VAL A 10 -21.09 -74.68 72.09
CA VAL A 10 -20.94 -76.15 71.78
C VAL A 10 -21.05 -76.45 70.26
N GLU A 11 -20.14 -77.34 69.87
CA GLU A 11 -19.84 -78.12 68.66
C GLU A 11 -20.94 -78.58 67.68
N ARG A 12 -20.52 -78.76 66.40
CA ARG A 12 -20.56 -80.02 65.58
C ARG A 12 -19.89 -79.75 64.22
N ALA A 13 -18.77 -80.37 63.87
CA ALA A 13 -18.55 -81.74 63.37
C ALA A 13 -18.94 -81.96 61.89
N GLY A 14 -17.95 -82.33 61.07
CA GLY A 14 -18.06 -82.82 59.69
C GLY A 14 -16.77 -82.56 58.88
N SER A 15 -15.71 -83.37 58.98
CA SER A 15 -15.45 -84.60 58.20
C SER A 15 -15.13 -84.37 56.71
N GLY A 16 -13.87 -84.61 56.30
CA GLY A 16 -13.57 -85.07 54.94
C GLY A 16 -12.18 -84.73 54.35
N GLY A 17 -11.24 -85.69 54.41
CA GLY A 17 -10.19 -86.04 53.42
C GLY A 17 -9.09 -85.02 53.07
N HIS A 18 -7.81 -85.25 53.36
CA HIS A 18 -6.81 -86.20 52.79
C HIS A 18 -5.89 -85.59 51.71
N TRP A 19 -4.57 -85.71 51.98
CA TRP A 19 -3.36 -85.44 51.16
C TRP A 19 -3.10 -83.96 50.85
N GLY A 20 -1.91 -83.38 50.98
CA GLY A 20 -0.54 -83.85 51.10
C GLY A 20 0.35 -82.76 50.46
N ILE A 21 1.67 -82.90 50.60
CA ILE A 21 2.71 -82.26 49.77
C ILE A 21 3.26 -80.91 50.28
N THR A 22 4.36 -81.05 51.03
CA THR A 22 5.65 -80.34 50.90
C THR A 22 5.72 -79.22 49.85
N MET A 23 5.82 -77.96 50.29
CA MET A 23 6.27 -76.85 49.45
C MET A 23 7.76 -76.98 49.16
N VAL A 24 8.08 -77.46 47.97
CA VAL A 24 9.30 -77.08 47.24
C VAL A 24 8.98 -75.74 46.56
N ALA A 25 9.77 -74.71 46.82
CA ALA A 25 9.62 -73.41 46.17
C ALA A 25 9.94 -73.52 44.67
N THR A 26 8.93 -73.37 43.82
CA THR A 26 9.08 -73.29 42.36
C THR A 26 8.29 -72.14 41.74
N ALA A 27 8.99 -71.03 41.51
CA ALA A 27 8.84 -70.17 40.32
C ALA A 27 7.48 -69.52 39.90
N PRO A 28 6.43 -69.24 40.72
CA PRO A 28 5.21 -68.58 40.20
C PRO A 28 5.24 -67.05 40.37
N HIS A 29 6.21 -66.51 41.11
CA HIS A 29 6.19 -65.10 41.54
C HIS A 29 6.70 -64.13 40.46
N LEU A 30 7.43 -64.62 39.45
CA LEU A 30 7.96 -63.78 38.37
C LEU A 30 6.97 -63.60 37.21
N PHE A 31 6.06 -64.56 36.99
CA PHE A 31 5.04 -64.46 35.93
C PHE A 31 3.89 -63.52 36.30
N ALA A 32 3.47 -63.52 37.58
CA ALA A 32 2.42 -62.61 38.04
C ALA A 32 2.88 -61.13 38.04
N ALA A 33 4.15 -60.87 38.34
CA ALA A 33 4.73 -59.53 38.28
C ALA A 33 4.85 -59.00 36.83
N PHE A 34 5.11 -59.89 35.85
CA PHE A 34 5.21 -59.50 34.44
C PHE A 34 3.86 -59.10 33.84
N PHE A 35 2.78 -59.83 34.16
CA PHE A 35 1.43 -59.47 33.69
C PHE A 35 0.82 -58.27 34.44
N ALA A 36 1.10 -58.10 35.74
CA ALA A 36 0.71 -56.90 36.48
C ALA A 36 1.47 -55.65 35.99
N ALA A 37 2.75 -55.79 35.63
CA ALA A 37 3.55 -54.71 35.04
C ALA A 37 3.12 -54.39 33.59
N ALA A 38 2.78 -55.40 32.77
CA ALA A 38 2.27 -55.20 31.41
C ALA A 38 0.87 -54.55 31.40
N GLY A 39 -0.02 -54.93 32.31
CA GLY A 39 -1.33 -54.30 32.49
C GLY A 39 -1.23 -52.84 32.94
N ASN A 40 -0.33 -52.52 33.88
CA ASN A 40 -0.06 -51.14 34.29
C ASN A 40 0.68 -50.32 33.23
N PHE A 41 1.52 -50.92 32.39
CA PHE A 41 2.19 -50.24 31.28
C PHE A 41 1.17 -49.81 30.21
N ILE A 42 0.22 -50.67 29.86
CA ILE A 42 -0.82 -50.34 28.87
C ILE A 42 -1.79 -49.26 29.42
N TYR A 43 -2.17 -49.32 30.71
CA TYR A 43 -3.04 -48.31 31.34
C TYR A 43 -2.35 -46.94 31.53
N ASN A 44 -1.06 -46.91 31.88
CA ASN A 44 -0.31 -45.66 32.05
C ASN A 44 0.06 -44.97 30.73
N TYR A 45 0.18 -45.73 29.63
CA TYR A 45 0.39 -45.15 28.30
C TYR A 45 -0.91 -44.94 27.52
N GLN A 46 -2.07 -45.35 28.02
CA GLN A 46 -3.35 -45.17 27.33
C GLN A 46 -3.65 -43.69 27.09
N THR A 47 -3.49 -42.82 28.09
CA THR A 47 -3.61 -41.37 27.95
C THR A 47 -2.56 -40.76 27.03
N LEU A 48 -1.36 -41.35 26.96
CA LEU A 48 -0.27 -40.87 26.11
C LEU A 48 -0.45 -41.27 24.63
N ILE A 49 -0.96 -42.48 24.39
CA ILE A 49 -1.30 -43.02 23.06
C ILE A 49 -2.56 -42.31 22.53
N THR A 50 -3.58 -42.12 23.36
CA THR A 50 -4.76 -41.32 23.00
C THR A 50 -4.40 -39.85 22.77
N GLY A 51 -3.47 -39.28 23.56
CA GLY A 51 -2.93 -37.95 23.34
C GLY A 51 -2.14 -37.81 22.03
N ALA A 52 -1.30 -38.80 21.70
CA ALA A 52 -0.55 -38.83 20.43
C ALA A 52 -1.45 -39.03 19.22
N ALA A 53 -2.48 -39.90 19.33
CA ALA A 53 -3.49 -40.09 18.30
C ALA A 53 -4.34 -38.82 18.09
N ALA A 54 -4.67 -38.09 19.17
CA ALA A 54 -5.38 -36.82 19.09
C ALA A 54 -4.53 -35.72 18.42
N ILE A 55 -3.22 -35.65 18.69
CA ILE A 55 -2.30 -34.72 18.01
C ILE A 55 -2.15 -35.08 16.52
N GLY A 56 -2.03 -36.38 16.19
CA GLY A 56 -1.98 -36.85 14.81
C GLY A 56 -3.27 -36.58 14.03
N ALA A 57 -4.44 -36.79 14.66
CA ALA A 57 -5.74 -36.46 14.08
C ALA A 57 -5.95 -34.94 13.93
N ALA A 58 -5.49 -34.13 14.88
CA ALA A 58 -5.50 -32.67 14.78
C ALA A 58 -4.56 -32.15 13.68
N TRP A 59 -3.41 -32.80 13.46
CA TRP A 59 -2.52 -32.48 12.35
C TRP A 59 -3.11 -32.87 10.98
N TYR A 60 -3.76 -34.04 10.89
CA TYR A 60 -4.43 -34.50 9.66
C TYR A 60 -5.69 -33.68 9.33
N ALA A 61 -6.45 -33.25 10.34
CA ALA A 61 -7.60 -32.35 10.17
C ALA A 61 -7.17 -30.88 9.94
N GLY A 62 -6.02 -30.47 10.46
CA GLY A 62 -5.41 -29.16 10.22
C GLY A 62 -4.72 -29.06 8.86
N ALA A 63 -4.16 -30.13 8.32
CA ALA A 63 -3.49 -30.14 7.02
C ALA A 63 -4.33 -29.60 5.84
N PRO A 64 -5.63 -29.95 5.68
CA PRO A 64 -6.46 -29.36 4.63
C PRO A 64 -6.78 -27.88 4.89
N VAL A 65 -6.95 -27.45 6.14
CA VAL A 65 -7.14 -26.03 6.50
C VAL A 65 -5.86 -25.22 6.28
N TRP A 66 -4.68 -25.79 6.57
CA TRP A 66 -3.39 -25.17 6.31
C TRP A 66 -3.08 -25.08 4.81
N ARG A 67 -3.48 -26.09 4.02
CA ARG A 67 -3.44 -26.01 2.56
C ARG A 67 -4.42 -24.95 2.03
N GLN A 68 -5.65 -24.91 2.53
CA GLN A 68 -6.62 -23.86 2.16
C GLN A 68 -6.19 -22.45 2.57
N LEU A 69 -5.55 -22.28 3.74
CA LEU A 69 -4.99 -21.00 4.17
C LEU A 69 -3.77 -20.64 3.33
N LYS A 70 -2.90 -21.60 2.98
CA LYS A 70 -1.76 -21.37 2.09
C LYS A 70 -2.24 -20.97 0.69
N ASP A 71 -3.24 -21.67 0.15
CA ASP A 71 -3.80 -21.43 -1.19
C ASP A 71 -4.63 -20.14 -1.24
N SER A 72 -5.44 -19.84 -0.21
CA SER A 72 -6.14 -18.55 -0.09
C SER A 72 -5.16 -17.39 0.09
N ASN A 73 -4.11 -17.56 0.90
CA ASN A 73 -3.06 -16.54 1.04
C ASN A 73 -2.30 -16.33 -0.27
N LEU A 74 -2.08 -17.39 -1.06
CA LEU A 74 -1.45 -17.30 -2.37
C LEU A 74 -2.37 -16.60 -3.37
N GLN A 75 -3.66 -16.93 -3.40
CA GLN A 75 -4.67 -16.27 -4.24
C GLN A 75 -4.83 -14.79 -3.86
N THR A 76 -4.90 -14.45 -2.57
CA THR A 76 -4.95 -13.05 -2.09
C THR A 76 -3.68 -12.29 -2.47
N ARG A 77 -2.51 -12.92 -2.38
CA ARG A 77 -1.24 -12.28 -2.80
C ARG A 77 -1.20 -12.06 -4.32
N ILE A 78 -1.65 -13.01 -5.13
CA ILE A 78 -1.74 -12.84 -6.59
C ILE A 78 -2.70 -11.70 -6.95
N MET A 79 -3.90 -11.66 -6.34
CA MET A 79 -4.86 -10.56 -6.55
C MET A 79 -4.29 -9.20 -6.13
N HIS A 80 -3.57 -9.14 -5.01
CA HIS A 80 -2.91 -7.92 -4.56
C HIS A 80 -1.81 -7.48 -5.54
N ARG A 81 -1.03 -8.43 -6.07
CA ARG A 81 -0.03 -8.21 -7.12
C ARG A 81 -0.64 -7.61 -8.39
N GLU A 82 -1.75 -8.18 -8.86
CA GLU A 82 -2.47 -7.69 -10.05
C GLU A 82 -3.00 -6.28 -9.84
N THR A 83 -3.58 -6.01 -8.67
CA THR A 83 -4.05 -4.66 -8.30
C THR A 83 -2.90 -3.64 -8.31
N LEU A 84 -1.74 -3.99 -7.75
CA LEU A 84 -0.56 -3.12 -7.77
C LEU A 84 -0.03 -2.91 -9.20
N ALA A 85 -0.07 -3.93 -10.05
CA ALA A 85 0.35 -3.82 -11.45
C ALA A 85 -0.57 -2.90 -12.27
N ILE A 86 -1.89 -2.94 -12.03
CA ILE A 86 -2.84 -2.01 -12.65
C ILE A 86 -2.53 -0.57 -12.22
N ARG A 87 -2.38 -0.32 -10.91
CA ARG A 87 -2.04 1.01 -10.38
C ARG A 87 -0.73 1.54 -10.93
N LEU A 88 0.29 0.67 -11.07
CA LEU A 88 1.57 1.04 -11.66
C LEU A 88 1.40 1.52 -13.10
N ARG A 89 0.66 0.74 -13.91
CA ARG A 89 0.38 1.10 -15.30
C ARG A 89 -0.39 2.42 -15.41
N GLU A 90 -1.42 2.61 -14.60
CA GLU A 90 -2.19 3.86 -14.55
C GLU A 90 -1.34 5.07 -14.13
N ALA A 91 -0.40 4.88 -13.19
CA ALA A 91 0.54 5.92 -12.79
C ALA A 91 1.52 6.27 -13.94
N GLU A 92 2.06 5.27 -14.62
CA GLU A 92 2.95 5.45 -15.78
C GLU A 92 2.24 6.15 -16.95
N GLU A 93 1.03 5.71 -17.29
CA GLU A 93 0.22 6.30 -18.36
C GLU A 93 -0.15 7.77 -18.05
N ARG A 94 -0.51 8.07 -16.80
CA ARG A 94 -0.80 9.46 -16.37
C ARG A 94 0.45 10.34 -16.42
N ALA A 95 1.58 9.87 -15.89
CA ALA A 95 2.84 10.61 -15.94
C ALA A 95 3.28 10.92 -17.38
N ALA A 96 3.19 9.93 -18.27
CA ALA A 96 3.49 10.12 -19.70
C ALA A 96 2.53 11.12 -20.36
N ARG A 97 1.23 11.07 -20.02
CA ARG A 97 0.24 12.03 -20.55
C ARG A 97 0.51 13.44 -20.07
N VAL A 98 0.86 13.64 -18.79
CA VAL A 98 1.25 14.96 -18.25
C VAL A 98 2.43 15.51 -19.02
N ALA A 99 3.52 14.74 -19.17
CA ALA A 99 4.71 15.16 -19.91
C ALA A 99 4.37 15.57 -21.35
N LYS A 100 3.59 14.75 -22.06
CA LYS A 100 3.15 15.05 -23.43
C LYS A 100 2.31 16.33 -23.52
N SER A 101 1.48 16.61 -22.52
CA SER A 101 0.58 17.76 -22.51
C SER A 101 1.31 19.09 -22.25
N ILE A 102 2.36 19.11 -21.43
CA ILE A 102 2.92 20.37 -20.91
C ILE A 102 4.37 20.65 -21.32
N ASP A 103 5.14 19.63 -21.72
CA ASP A 103 6.57 19.84 -22.02
C ASP A 103 6.77 20.73 -23.25
N GLU A 104 6.01 20.49 -24.33
CA GLU A 104 6.13 21.30 -25.56
C GLU A 104 5.68 22.76 -25.36
N PRO A 105 4.55 23.05 -24.70
CA PRO A 105 4.21 24.43 -24.30
C PRO A 105 5.31 25.11 -23.49
N LEU A 106 5.89 24.44 -22.48
CA LEU A 106 6.95 25.02 -21.66
C LEU A 106 8.28 25.19 -22.41
N TRP A 107 8.60 24.31 -23.36
CA TRP A 107 9.75 24.49 -24.25
C TRP A 107 9.56 25.68 -25.19
N THR A 108 8.36 25.83 -25.75
CA THR A 108 8.02 26.97 -26.59
C THR A 108 8.12 28.27 -25.79
N ALA A 109 7.56 28.30 -24.58
CA ALA A 109 7.67 29.43 -23.66
C ALA A 109 9.13 29.80 -23.36
N GLN A 110 9.97 28.80 -23.07
CA GLN A 110 11.40 29.00 -22.82
C GLN A 110 12.11 29.61 -24.03
N ARG A 111 11.79 29.15 -25.25
CA ARG A 111 12.43 29.63 -26.49
C ARG A 111 12.13 31.10 -26.77
N VAL A 112 10.96 31.60 -26.38
CA VAL A 112 10.55 32.99 -26.60
C VAL A 112 10.80 33.91 -25.41
N THR A 113 11.27 33.38 -24.29
CA THR A 113 11.62 34.13 -23.07
C THR A 113 13.08 34.00 -22.67
N SER A 114 13.88 33.23 -23.43
CA SER A 114 15.32 33.12 -23.22
C SER A 114 16.08 33.00 -24.52
N ASP A 115 17.28 33.56 -24.55
CA ASP A 115 18.20 33.40 -25.66
C ASP A 115 18.81 31.97 -25.69
N PRO A 116 19.58 31.61 -26.73
CA PRO A 116 20.20 30.29 -26.83
C PRO A 116 21.19 29.93 -25.71
N VAL A 117 21.66 30.92 -24.94
CA VAL A 117 22.60 30.76 -23.80
C VAL A 117 21.84 30.67 -22.48
N GLY A 118 20.53 30.93 -22.49
CA GLY A 118 19.63 30.88 -21.33
C GLY A 118 19.44 32.22 -20.63
N GLU A 119 19.90 33.33 -21.22
CA GLU A 119 19.68 34.66 -20.66
C GLU A 119 18.24 35.12 -20.93
N PRO A 120 17.59 35.78 -19.94
CA PRO A 120 16.23 36.29 -20.11
C PRO A 120 16.12 37.27 -21.27
N ILE A 121 15.09 37.11 -22.08
CA ILE A 121 14.65 38.10 -23.08
C ILE A 121 13.19 38.47 -22.83
N GLU A 122 12.84 39.72 -23.13
CA GLU A 122 11.46 40.19 -23.07
C GLU A 122 10.65 39.51 -24.18
N ILE A 123 9.49 38.97 -23.80
CA ILE A 123 8.57 38.32 -24.73
C ILE A 123 7.69 39.37 -25.43
N GLY A 124 7.48 39.22 -26.74
CA GLY A 124 6.55 40.06 -27.48
C GLY A 124 5.08 39.66 -27.30
N GLU A 125 4.17 40.59 -27.55
CA GLU A 125 2.71 40.41 -27.41
C GLU A 125 2.17 39.18 -28.18
N HIS A 126 2.63 38.97 -29.41
CA HIS A 126 2.19 37.83 -30.24
C HIS A 126 2.63 36.49 -29.65
N ASP A 127 3.88 36.38 -29.23
CA ASP A 127 4.42 35.16 -28.62
C ASP A 127 3.78 34.91 -27.26
N ALA A 128 3.52 35.97 -26.48
CA ALA A 128 2.85 35.87 -25.19
C ALA A 128 1.44 35.28 -25.33
N HIS A 129 0.65 35.79 -26.29
CA HIS A 129 -0.66 35.23 -26.61
C HIS A 129 -0.55 33.77 -27.07
N GLY A 130 0.38 33.46 -27.98
CA GLY A 130 0.57 32.10 -28.49
C GLY A 130 0.90 31.09 -27.40
N VAL A 131 1.81 31.44 -26.49
CA VAL A 131 2.20 30.59 -25.36
C VAL A 131 1.06 30.43 -24.36
N GLU A 132 0.33 31.51 -24.04
CA GLU A 132 -0.83 31.43 -23.13
C GLU A 132 -1.85 30.41 -23.68
N GLN A 133 -2.22 30.50 -24.96
CA GLN A 133 -3.18 29.59 -25.59
C GLN A 133 -2.72 28.13 -25.59
N MET A 134 -1.41 27.88 -25.66
CA MET A 134 -0.86 26.51 -25.58
C MET A 134 -0.92 25.93 -24.16
N ILE A 135 -0.80 26.78 -23.13
CA ILE A 135 -0.77 26.34 -21.73
C ILE A 135 -2.19 26.27 -21.15
N GLN A 136 -3.05 27.19 -21.54
CA GLN A 136 -4.41 27.31 -21.03
C GLN A 136 -5.18 26.00 -21.29
N GLY A 137 -5.69 25.39 -20.21
CA GLY A 137 -6.46 24.15 -20.29
C GLY A 137 -5.65 22.88 -20.59
N ALA A 138 -4.36 22.96 -20.90
CA ALA A 138 -3.54 21.81 -21.32
C ALA A 138 -3.52 20.67 -20.29
N LEU A 139 -3.61 21.02 -19.00
CA LEU A 139 -3.59 20.09 -17.88
C LEU A 139 -4.87 20.10 -17.02
N ASP A 140 -5.97 20.70 -17.46
CA ASP A 140 -7.21 20.77 -16.66
C ASP A 140 -7.73 19.38 -16.27
N TRP A 141 -7.61 18.41 -17.19
CA TRP A 141 -7.97 17.02 -16.93
C TRP A 141 -7.22 16.42 -15.72
N TYR A 142 -6.01 16.91 -15.41
CA TYR A 142 -5.16 16.40 -14.35
C TYR A 142 -5.20 17.28 -13.08
N LEU A 143 -5.09 18.59 -13.26
CA LEU A 143 -4.95 19.57 -12.18
C LEU A 143 -6.29 20.07 -11.63
N VAL A 144 -7.39 19.84 -12.35
CA VAL A 144 -8.74 20.26 -11.94
C VAL A 144 -9.65 19.05 -11.82
N THR A 145 -9.82 18.26 -12.90
CA THR A 145 -10.77 17.14 -12.89
C THR A 145 -10.34 16.01 -11.94
N LEU A 146 -9.03 15.75 -11.82
CA LEU A 146 -8.47 14.71 -10.97
C LEU A 146 -7.89 15.26 -9.66
N GLU A 147 -8.30 16.46 -9.24
CA GLU A 147 -7.88 17.06 -7.96
C GLU A 147 -8.22 16.14 -6.78
N GLY A 148 -7.25 15.90 -5.89
CA GLY A 148 -7.43 15.06 -4.69
C GLY A 148 -7.52 13.56 -4.94
N THR A 149 -7.16 13.08 -6.14
CA THR A 149 -7.22 11.65 -6.49
C THR A 149 -5.89 10.91 -6.36
N GLU A 150 -4.78 11.64 -6.25
CA GLU A 150 -3.42 11.12 -6.14
C GLU A 150 -2.94 11.07 -4.68
N ASP A 151 -1.79 10.42 -4.47
CA ASP A 151 -1.10 10.45 -3.19
C ASP A 151 -0.65 11.88 -2.82
N ALA A 152 -0.60 12.16 -1.51
CA ALA A 152 -0.34 13.51 -1.00
C ALA A 152 0.90 14.24 -1.59
N PRO A 153 2.05 13.58 -1.85
CA PRO A 153 3.19 14.24 -2.49
C PRO A 153 2.91 14.70 -3.93
N VAL A 154 2.14 13.91 -4.68
CA VAL A 154 1.74 14.23 -6.05
C VAL A 154 0.70 15.35 -6.04
N GLU A 155 -0.27 15.33 -5.12
CA GLU A 155 -1.24 16.42 -4.98
C GLU A 155 -0.57 17.75 -4.60
N ALA A 156 0.38 17.75 -3.68
CA ALA A 156 1.14 18.95 -3.35
C ALA A 156 1.89 19.51 -4.57
N ALA A 157 2.50 18.64 -5.38
CA ALA A 157 3.18 19.05 -6.61
C ALA A 157 2.19 19.54 -7.69
N LYS A 158 1.00 18.94 -7.80
CA LYS A 158 -0.09 19.41 -8.68
C LYS A 158 -0.55 20.81 -8.29
N THR A 159 -0.75 21.08 -7.00
CA THR A 159 -1.12 22.42 -6.51
C THR A 159 -0.05 23.44 -6.88
N ALA A 160 1.23 23.11 -6.66
CA ALA A 160 2.35 24.00 -7.01
C ALA A 160 2.42 24.27 -8.53
N LEU A 161 2.24 23.23 -9.36
CA LEU A 161 2.23 23.40 -10.82
C LEU A 161 1.02 24.21 -11.29
N LYS A 162 -0.17 23.96 -10.75
CA LYS A 162 -1.40 24.72 -11.05
C LYS A 162 -1.20 26.21 -10.74
N ALA A 163 -0.62 26.53 -9.59
CA ALA A 163 -0.33 27.90 -9.21
C ALA A 163 0.71 28.54 -10.15
N ALA A 164 1.80 27.84 -10.47
CA ALA A 164 2.84 28.35 -11.35
C ALA A 164 2.37 28.56 -12.80
N LEU A 165 1.55 27.65 -13.33
CA LEU A 165 0.96 27.80 -14.66
C LEU A 165 -0.03 28.96 -14.69
N LYS A 166 -0.84 29.14 -13.63
CA LYS A 166 -1.75 30.28 -13.54
C LYS A 166 -0.99 31.60 -13.52
N ASP A 167 0.03 31.71 -12.66
CA ASP A 167 0.86 32.91 -12.55
C ASP A 167 1.56 33.24 -13.88
N LEU A 168 2.04 32.21 -14.60
CA LEU A 168 2.56 32.36 -15.95
C LEU A 168 1.48 32.85 -16.93
N THR A 169 0.31 32.21 -17.01
CA THR A 169 -0.75 32.61 -17.94
C THR A 169 -1.28 34.01 -17.65
N ASP A 170 -1.45 34.37 -16.37
CA ASP A 170 -1.87 35.73 -15.98
C ASP A 170 -0.83 36.75 -16.45
N THR A 171 0.46 36.48 -16.23
CA THR A 171 1.57 37.34 -16.68
C THR A 171 1.58 37.50 -18.21
N LEU A 172 1.38 36.40 -18.96
CA LEU A 172 1.32 36.45 -20.42
C LEU A 172 0.09 37.22 -20.90
N SER A 173 -1.05 37.05 -20.22
CA SER A 173 -2.27 37.80 -20.48
C SER A 173 -2.03 39.30 -20.34
N ASP A 174 -1.42 39.74 -19.24
CA ASP A 174 -1.06 41.15 -19.02
C ASP A 174 -0.18 41.71 -20.15
N VAL A 175 0.74 40.91 -20.71
CA VAL A 175 1.62 41.35 -21.80
C VAL A 175 0.86 41.63 -23.09
N HIS A 176 0.00 40.72 -23.53
CA HIS A 176 -0.65 40.87 -24.85
C HIS A 176 -1.98 41.61 -24.78
N TRP A 177 -2.65 41.66 -23.63
CA TRP A 177 -3.99 42.23 -23.51
C TRP A 177 -4.12 43.65 -24.08
N PRO A 178 -3.18 44.61 -23.83
CA PRO A 178 -3.30 45.97 -24.36
C PRO A 178 -3.15 46.04 -25.89
N ALA A 179 -2.55 45.04 -26.53
CA ALA A 179 -2.42 44.98 -27.98
C ALA A 179 -3.75 44.66 -28.68
N TRP A 180 -4.68 44.06 -27.94
CA TRP A 180 -5.98 43.59 -28.45
C TRP A 180 -7.17 44.35 -27.87
N ASN A 181 -6.92 45.30 -26.97
CA ASN A 181 -7.93 46.08 -26.28
C ASN A 181 -7.61 47.56 -26.36
N ASP A 182 -8.64 48.38 -26.51
CA ASP A 182 -8.51 49.83 -26.51
C ASP A 182 -8.79 50.39 -25.11
N GLN A 183 -8.23 51.55 -24.79
CA GLN A 183 -8.55 52.27 -23.55
C GLN A 183 -10.07 52.52 -23.37
N HIS A 184 -10.77 52.67 -24.49
CA HIS A 184 -12.21 52.87 -24.55
C HIS A 184 -12.85 51.81 -25.45
N GLY A 185 -13.38 50.76 -24.84
CA GLY A 185 -14.12 49.70 -25.52
C GLY A 185 -15.62 50.00 -25.62
N GLU A 186 -16.35 49.07 -26.25
CA GLU A 186 -17.82 49.16 -26.36
C GLU A 186 -18.51 49.07 -24.98
N ASP A 187 -17.97 48.24 -24.09
CA ASP A 187 -18.56 47.93 -22.78
C ASP A 187 -17.83 48.60 -21.58
N TYR A 188 -16.74 49.32 -21.83
CA TYR A 188 -15.92 49.91 -20.77
C TYR A 188 -15.17 51.16 -21.24
N SER A 189 -14.80 52.01 -20.29
CA SER A 189 -13.97 53.18 -20.53
C SER A 189 -13.02 53.37 -19.36
N MET A 190 -11.72 53.32 -19.63
CA MET A 190 -10.67 53.51 -18.63
C MET A 190 -10.19 54.97 -18.64
N THR A 191 -9.91 55.48 -17.45
CA THR A 191 -9.15 56.74 -17.30
C THR A 191 -7.72 56.57 -17.80
N ASP A 192 -7.05 57.69 -18.10
CA ASP A 192 -5.64 57.68 -18.52
C ASP A 192 -4.74 57.01 -17.47
N ASP A 193 -5.00 57.25 -16.19
CA ASP A 193 -4.25 56.63 -15.09
C ASP A 193 -4.45 55.10 -15.06
N GLN A 194 -5.69 54.63 -15.24
CA GLN A 194 -6.00 53.19 -15.31
C GLN A 194 -5.36 52.53 -16.54
N TRP A 195 -5.34 53.22 -17.67
CA TRP A 195 -4.68 52.72 -18.87
C TRP A 195 -3.16 52.68 -18.72
N ALA A 196 -2.57 53.69 -18.08
CA ALA A 196 -1.15 53.70 -17.75
C ALA A 196 -0.77 52.53 -16.83
N GLU A 197 -1.60 52.17 -15.85
CA GLU A 197 -1.40 50.97 -15.01
C GLU A 197 -1.42 49.68 -15.85
N VAL A 198 -2.32 49.57 -16.82
CA VAL A 198 -2.40 48.42 -17.73
C VAL A 198 -1.13 48.30 -18.57
N LEU A 199 -0.67 49.40 -19.17
CA LEU A 199 0.58 49.43 -19.94
C LEU A 199 1.80 49.11 -19.08
N GLN A 200 1.82 49.59 -17.84
CA GLN A 200 2.88 49.27 -16.89
C GLN A 200 2.90 47.78 -16.56
N ARG A 201 1.74 47.15 -16.29
CA ARG A 201 1.66 45.70 -16.05
C ARG A 201 2.14 44.90 -17.25
N ALA A 202 1.85 45.34 -18.47
CA ALA A 202 2.31 44.68 -19.68
C ALA A 202 3.84 44.71 -19.80
N ASP A 203 4.47 45.87 -19.59
CA ASP A 203 5.92 46.05 -19.60
C ASP A 203 6.61 45.25 -18.48
N GLU A 204 6.06 45.29 -17.26
CA GLU A 204 6.57 44.49 -16.14
C GLU A 204 6.39 42.98 -16.39
N GLY A 205 5.26 42.58 -16.97
CA GLY A 205 4.98 41.20 -17.34
C GLY A 205 5.96 40.67 -18.37
N ALA A 206 6.31 41.47 -19.39
CA ALA A 206 7.24 41.08 -20.43
C ALA A 206 8.63 40.79 -19.85
N LYS A 207 9.07 41.60 -18.88
CA LYS A 207 10.33 41.43 -18.14
C LYS A 207 10.32 40.23 -17.20
N GLN A 208 9.17 39.92 -16.61
CA GLN A 208 9.03 38.83 -15.65
C GLN A 208 8.78 37.46 -16.29
N ALA A 209 8.33 37.41 -17.55
CA ALA A 209 7.90 36.18 -18.23
C ALA A 209 8.93 35.04 -18.13
N SER A 210 10.21 35.31 -18.36
CA SER A 210 11.30 34.31 -18.24
C SER A 210 11.38 33.67 -16.84
N ALA A 211 11.21 34.47 -15.80
CA ALA A 211 11.20 33.98 -14.42
C ALA A 211 9.96 33.12 -14.14
N LYS A 212 8.80 33.50 -14.68
CA LYS A 212 7.55 32.74 -14.56
C LYS A 212 7.63 31.39 -15.29
N VAL A 213 8.20 31.36 -16.50
CA VAL A 213 8.48 30.12 -17.24
C VAL A 213 9.41 29.21 -16.45
N SER A 214 10.49 29.76 -15.87
CA SER A 214 11.41 29.02 -15.02
C SER A 214 10.73 28.41 -13.79
N ALA A 215 9.83 29.16 -13.15
CA ALA A 215 9.02 28.68 -12.02
C ALA A 215 8.08 27.53 -12.44
N ALA A 216 7.41 27.64 -13.58
CA ALA A 216 6.57 26.58 -14.14
C ALA A 216 7.38 25.32 -14.47
N TRP A 217 8.58 25.46 -15.07
CA TRP A 217 9.50 24.34 -15.30
C TRP A 217 9.91 23.65 -14.01
N LYS A 218 10.26 24.41 -12.97
CA LYS A 218 10.61 23.87 -11.66
C LYS A 218 9.46 23.09 -11.04
N ALA A 219 8.24 23.63 -11.10
CA ALA A 219 7.05 22.94 -10.60
C ALA A 219 6.74 21.67 -11.41
N ASN A 220 6.88 21.70 -12.74
CA ASN A 220 6.70 20.53 -13.60
C ASN A 220 7.71 19.42 -13.28
N ARG A 221 8.99 19.77 -13.09
CA ARG A 221 10.02 18.81 -12.66
C ARG A 221 9.69 18.19 -11.30
N THR A 222 9.26 19.01 -10.34
CA THR A 222 8.85 18.54 -9.01
C THR A 222 7.68 17.54 -9.09
N LEU A 223 6.70 17.80 -9.97
CA LEU A 223 5.60 16.87 -10.23
C LEU A 223 6.10 15.54 -10.82
N LYS A 224 6.98 15.60 -11.82
CA LYS A 224 7.57 14.40 -12.43
C LYS A 224 8.36 13.57 -11.42
N ASP A 225 9.13 14.22 -10.56
CA ASP A 225 9.88 13.55 -9.49
C ASP A 225 8.93 12.87 -8.49
N ALA A 226 7.83 13.53 -8.12
CA ALA A 226 6.82 12.95 -7.23
C ALA A 226 6.12 11.74 -7.87
N GLN A 227 5.72 11.85 -9.15
CA GLN A 227 5.13 10.76 -9.91
C GLN A 227 6.09 9.57 -10.04
N GLN A 228 7.37 9.83 -10.34
CA GLN A 228 8.40 8.81 -10.42
C GLN A 228 8.63 8.13 -9.06
N GLY A 229 8.59 8.90 -7.97
CA GLY A 229 8.62 8.36 -6.60
C GLY A 229 7.48 7.38 -6.32
N THR A 230 6.25 7.69 -6.74
CA THR A 230 5.10 6.78 -6.62
C THR A 230 5.29 5.52 -7.48
N ILE A 231 5.74 5.67 -8.73
CA ILE A 231 6.02 4.55 -9.65
C ILE A 231 7.08 3.61 -9.06
N ASP A 232 8.19 4.15 -8.55
CA ASP A 232 9.25 3.34 -7.95
C ASP A 232 8.82 2.69 -6.64
N GLY A 233 7.96 3.36 -5.86
CA GLY A 233 7.29 2.78 -4.70
C GLY A 233 6.44 1.56 -5.06
N LEU A 234 5.61 1.66 -6.09
CA LEU A 234 4.78 0.55 -6.59
C LEU A 234 5.63 -0.61 -7.11
N ARG A 235 6.70 -0.33 -7.88
CA ARG A 235 7.64 -1.35 -8.35
C ARG A 235 8.30 -2.11 -7.19
N LYS A 236 8.73 -1.41 -6.14
CA LYS A 236 9.29 -2.03 -4.93
C LYS A 236 8.28 -2.92 -4.21
N GLN A 237 7.03 -2.48 -4.09
CA GLN A 237 5.96 -3.28 -3.47
C GLN A 237 5.70 -4.57 -4.25
N ILE A 238 5.59 -4.47 -5.58
CA ILE A 238 5.44 -5.64 -6.46
C ILE A 238 6.63 -6.59 -6.30
N ALA A 239 7.86 -6.08 -6.35
CA ALA A 239 9.06 -6.92 -6.20
C ALA A 239 9.14 -7.61 -4.83
N ALA A 240 8.80 -6.91 -3.75
CA ALA A 240 8.74 -7.50 -2.41
C ALA A 240 7.67 -8.60 -2.32
N LEU A 241 6.52 -8.38 -2.96
CA LEU A 241 5.43 -9.34 -2.98
C LEU A 241 5.77 -10.55 -3.84
N ASP A 242 6.37 -10.37 -5.01
CA ASP A 242 6.86 -11.44 -5.88
C ASP A 242 7.89 -12.32 -5.14
N GLN A 243 8.83 -11.72 -4.40
CA GLN A 243 9.75 -12.47 -3.53
C GLN A 243 9.01 -13.23 -2.42
N SER A 244 7.99 -12.63 -1.83
CA SER A 244 7.19 -13.30 -0.78
C SER A 244 6.41 -14.48 -1.35
N ILE A 245 5.91 -14.40 -2.58
CA ILE A 245 5.24 -15.49 -3.27
C ILE A 245 6.27 -16.60 -3.56
N ALA A 246 7.41 -16.26 -4.17
CA ALA A 246 8.44 -17.24 -4.52
C ALA A 246 9.01 -18.02 -3.32
N ARG A 247 9.13 -17.39 -2.14
CA ARG A 247 9.57 -18.07 -0.91
C ARG A 247 8.50 -18.96 -0.27
N ASN A 248 7.22 -18.69 -0.54
CA ASN A 248 6.09 -19.39 0.08
C ASN A 248 5.34 -20.32 -0.88
N ALA A 249 5.69 -20.33 -2.17
CA ALA A 249 5.27 -21.34 -3.14
C ALA A 249 5.92 -22.68 -2.76
#